data_AF-D1AM84-F1
#
_entry.id   AF-D1AM84-F1
#
_cell.length_a   1.000
_cell.length_b   1.000
_cell.length_c   1.000
_cell.angle_alpha   90.00
_cell.angle_beta   90.00
_cell.angle_gamma   90.00
#
_symmetry.space_group_name_H-M   'P 1'
#
loop_
_entity.id
_entity.type
_entity.pdbx_description
1 polymer ?
#
loop_
_entity_poly.entity_id
_entity_poly.type
_entity_poly.pdbx_seq_one_letter_code
_entity_poly.pdbx_strand_id
1 'polypeptide(L)'
;MRNKLLILISLPIFFQLGISCCSASEYKIENGKIFWKQDLKVKQELKDVDLETFEDLDGSVKLNAHFAKDKNHVYYQGKIIKEIDSKTFEVVKCNIPTKGDPRGDCVNYIKIFKDKNGVYQIEDIRKGVLELID
;
A
#
# COMPACT_ATOMS: atom_id res chain seq x y z
N MET A 1 -37.70 23.94 54.05
CA MET A 1 -37.68 24.46 52.68
C MET A 1 -36.84 23.53 51.83
N ARG A 2 -37.48 22.92 50.84
CA ARG A 2 -36.91 22.01 49.84
C ARG A 2 -35.97 22.80 48.93
N ASN A 3 -34.80 22.26 48.58
CA ASN A 3 -34.21 22.34 47.24
C ASN A 3 -33.01 21.38 47.13
N LYS A 4 -33.23 20.31 46.37
CA LYS A 4 -32.20 19.38 45.88
C LYS A 4 -31.45 20.09 44.76
N LEU A 5 -30.14 20.25 44.87
CA LEU A 5 -29.30 20.73 43.76
C LEU A 5 -28.95 19.53 42.87
N LEU A 6 -29.73 19.34 41.80
CA LEU A 6 -29.45 18.39 40.73
C LEU A 6 -28.44 19.04 39.77
N ILE A 7 -27.19 18.55 39.73
CA ILE A 7 -26.27 18.87 38.64
C ILE A 7 -26.62 17.92 37.48
N LEU A 8 -27.37 18.46 36.52
CA LEU A 8 -27.52 17.91 35.18
C LEU A 8 -26.17 18.00 34.47
N ILE A 9 -25.42 16.91 34.39
CA ILE A 9 -24.30 16.82 33.42
C ILE A 9 -24.94 16.66 32.05
N SER A 10 -24.99 17.78 31.35
CA SER A 10 -25.54 17.98 30.02
C SER A 10 -24.72 17.29 28.93
N LEU A 11 -25.44 16.53 28.11
CA LEU A 11 -25.25 16.22 26.68
C LEU A 11 -23.94 15.55 26.17
N PRO A 12 -24.08 14.59 25.24
CA PRO A 12 -23.00 13.73 24.77
C PRO A 12 -22.13 14.49 23.78
N ILE A 13 -20.89 14.81 24.15
CA ILE A 13 -19.91 15.33 23.20
C ILE A 13 -19.31 14.13 22.49
N PHE A 14 -19.92 13.80 21.36
CA PHE A 14 -19.31 13.20 20.19
C PHE A 14 -18.24 12.14 20.49
N PHE A 15 -18.65 10.87 20.51
CA PHE A 15 -17.80 9.79 19.98
C PHE A 15 -17.66 9.98 18.46
N GLN A 16 -17.21 11.17 18.03
CA GLN A 16 -16.50 11.33 16.78
C GLN A 16 -15.09 10.82 17.03
N LEU A 17 -14.45 10.33 15.98
CA LEU A 17 -13.16 9.64 15.97
C LEU A 17 -13.28 8.12 16.18
N GLY A 18 -14.12 7.50 15.36
CA GLY A 18 -14.18 6.04 15.23
C GLY A 18 -14.03 5.59 13.79
N ILE A 19 -12.82 5.76 13.25
CA ILE A 19 -12.34 5.13 12.01
C ILE A 19 -12.97 5.73 10.74
N SER A 20 -12.34 6.78 10.23
CA SER A 20 -12.27 6.98 8.77
C SER A 20 -11.84 5.63 8.21
N CYS A 21 -12.76 4.93 7.56
CA CYS A 21 -12.56 3.63 6.90
C CYS A 21 -11.64 3.84 5.69
N CYS A 22 -10.42 4.29 5.94
CA CYS A 22 -9.34 4.25 4.99
C CYS A 22 -8.96 2.78 4.92
N SER A 23 -9.74 2.02 4.15
CA SER A 23 -9.31 0.77 3.56
C SER A 23 -8.09 1.09 2.69
N ALA A 24 -6.92 1.07 3.32
CA ALA A 24 -5.63 1.24 2.66
C ALA A 24 -5.01 -0.15 2.52
N SER A 25 -4.49 -0.44 1.33
CA SER A 25 -3.69 -1.64 1.13
C SER A 25 -2.24 -1.34 1.54
N GLU A 26 -1.61 -2.23 2.30
CA GLU A 26 -0.28 -2.01 2.86
C GLU A 26 0.43 -3.33 3.18
N TYR A 27 1.78 -3.31 3.15
CA TYR A 27 2.58 -4.39 3.71
C TYR A 27 2.73 -4.19 5.23
N LYS A 28 2.57 -5.25 6.02
CA LYS A 28 2.76 -5.22 7.49
C LYS A 28 3.73 -6.27 7.96
N ILE A 29 4.61 -5.88 8.86
CA ILE A 29 5.49 -6.78 9.60
C ILE A 29 4.84 -7.09 10.95
N GLU A 30 4.55 -8.36 11.20
CA GLU A 30 3.96 -8.85 12.46
C GLU A 30 4.67 -10.14 12.88
N ASN A 31 5.26 -10.18 14.07
CA ASN A 31 5.94 -11.36 14.63
C ASN A 31 7.00 -11.96 13.67
N GLY A 32 7.79 -11.10 13.01
CA GLY A 32 8.83 -11.55 12.07
C GLY A 32 8.28 -12.12 10.76
N LYS A 33 7.03 -11.87 10.42
CA LYS A 33 6.41 -12.25 9.14
C LYS A 33 5.89 -11.02 8.43
N ILE A 34 5.84 -11.08 7.10
CA ILE A 34 5.32 -10.00 6.26
C ILE A 34 3.98 -10.40 5.69
N PHE A 35 3.03 -9.47 5.76
CA PHE A 35 1.68 -9.65 5.25
C PHE A 35 1.31 -8.54 4.29
N TRP A 36 0.81 -8.90 3.11
CA TRP A 36 0.02 -7.98 2.29
C TRP A 36 -1.39 -7.89 2.86
N LYS A 37 -1.81 -6.69 3.24
CA LYS A 37 -3.18 -6.40 3.64
C LYS A 37 -3.85 -5.60 2.55
N GLN A 38 -4.96 -6.10 2.04
CA GLN A 38 -5.87 -5.35 1.19
C GLN A 38 -7.17 -5.14 1.97
N ASP A 39 -7.39 -3.88 2.33
CA ASP A 39 -8.47 -3.43 3.20
C ASP A 39 -8.48 -4.18 4.55
N LEU A 40 -9.65 -4.27 5.19
CA LEU A 40 -9.83 -5.02 6.45
C LEU A 40 -10.07 -6.53 6.25
N LYS A 41 -10.11 -7.01 5.01
CA LYS A 41 -10.67 -8.34 4.68
C LYS A 41 -9.63 -9.33 4.17
N VAL A 42 -8.60 -8.87 3.47
CA VAL A 42 -7.60 -9.76 2.87
C VAL A 42 -6.27 -9.56 3.57
N LYS A 43 -5.75 -10.64 4.15
CA LYS A 43 -4.41 -10.71 4.75
C LYS A 43 -3.71 -11.93 4.17
N GLN A 44 -2.69 -11.69 3.34
CA GLN A 44 -1.87 -12.72 2.72
C GLN A 44 -0.48 -12.68 3.33
N GLU A 45 0.01 -13.81 3.86
CA GLU A 45 1.41 -13.95 4.28
C GLU A 45 2.29 -14.08 3.03
N LEU A 46 3.38 -13.32 2.98
CA LEU A 46 4.42 -13.51 1.97
C LEU A 46 5.29 -14.70 2.40
N LYS A 47 5.55 -15.60 1.46
CA LYS A 47 6.45 -16.75 1.65
C LYS A 47 7.84 -16.45 1.11
N ASP A 48 8.82 -17.17 1.63
CA ASP A 48 10.23 -17.13 1.18
C ASP A 48 10.84 -15.72 1.13
N VAL A 49 10.32 -14.81 1.96
CA VAL A 49 10.76 -13.41 2.01
C VAL A 49 12.06 -13.29 2.81
N ASP A 50 13.02 -12.57 2.26
CA ASP A 50 14.21 -12.16 2.97
C ASP A 50 13.91 -10.90 3.79
N LEU A 51 13.64 -11.10 5.09
CA LEU A 51 13.24 -10.03 6.01
C LEU A 51 14.29 -8.92 6.16
N GLU A 52 15.58 -9.26 6.08
CA GLU A 52 16.66 -8.30 6.29
C GLU A 52 16.77 -7.30 5.15
N THR A 53 16.43 -7.73 3.94
CA THR A 53 16.52 -6.91 2.72
C THR A 53 15.17 -6.46 2.19
N PHE A 54 14.08 -6.77 2.90
CA PHE A 54 12.74 -6.38 2.50
C PHE A 54 12.56 -4.85 2.52
N GLU A 55 12.02 -4.34 1.43
CA GLU A 55 11.74 -2.93 1.20
C GLU A 55 10.30 -2.76 0.70
N ASP A 56 9.47 -2.08 1.49
CA ASP A 56 8.15 -1.60 1.06
C ASP A 56 8.31 -0.31 0.26
N LEU A 57 7.94 -0.36 -1.03
CA LEU A 57 8.12 0.75 -1.96
C LEU A 57 6.91 1.72 -1.98
N ASP A 58 5.83 1.41 -1.25
CA ASP A 58 4.66 2.29 -1.13
C ASP A 58 4.87 3.41 -0.12
N GLY A 59 5.58 3.11 0.98
CA GLY A 59 5.79 4.02 2.10
C GLY A 59 6.65 5.25 1.78
N SER A 60 7.54 5.15 0.79
CA SER A 60 8.53 6.19 0.49
C SER A 60 8.01 7.33 -0.40
N VAL A 61 6.92 7.13 -1.15
CA VAL A 61 6.52 8.11 -2.20
C VAL A 61 5.01 8.40 -2.26
N LYS A 62 4.18 7.87 -1.34
CA LYS A 62 2.69 7.97 -1.42
C LYS A 62 2.17 7.57 -2.81
N LEU A 63 2.75 6.51 -3.38
CA LEU A 63 2.49 6.12 -4.77
C LEU A 63 1.32 5.15 -4.94
N ASN A 64 0.83 4.54 -3.85
CA ASN A 64 -0.20 3.48 -3.89
C ASN A 64 0.09 2.47 -5.01
N ALA A 65 1.35 2.07 -5.16
CA ALA A 65 1.82 1.28 -6.28
C ALA A 65 1.84 -0.21 -5.96
N HIS A 66 1.76 -0.56 -4.68
CA HIS A 66 1.60 -1.89 -4.14
C HIS A 66 2.79 -2.82 -4.43
N PHE A 67 3.96 -2.22 -4.64
CA PHE A 67 5.22 -2.93 -4.83
C PHE A 67 6.01 -3.05 -3.52
N ALA A 68 6.67 -4.17 -3.37
CA ALA A 68 7.76 -4.35 -2.42
C ALA A 68 8.85 -5.20 -3.10
N LYS A 69 10.03 -5.27 -2.50
CA LYS A 69 11.11 -6.13 -2.98
C LYS A 69 11.97 -6.64 -1.84
N ASP A 70 12.69 -7.71 -2.09
CA ASP A 70 13.84 -8.11 -1.30
C ASP A 70 15.03 -8.43 -2.24
N LYS A 71 16.12 -8.98 -1.70
CA LYS A 71 17.31 -9.32 -2.52
C LYS A 71 17.07 -10.40 -3.59
N ASN A 72 15.96 -11.14 -3.52
CA ASN A 72 15.62 -12.28 -4.38
C ASN A 72 14.42 -12.00 -5.28
N HIS A 73 13.42 -11.25 -4.79
CA HIS A 73 12.09 -11.17 -5.38
C HIS A 73 11.56 -9.73 -5.45
N VAL A 74 10.67 -9.50 -6.42
CA VAL A 74 9.81 -8.32 -6.49
C VAL A 74 8.38 -8.77 -6.27
N TYR A 75 7.68 -8.07 -5.38
CA TYR A 75 6.32 -8.36 -4.97
C TYR A 75 5.38 -7.29 -5.51
N TYR A 76 4.23 -7.71 -6.04
CA TYR A 76 3.10 -6.86 -6.37
C TYR A 76 1.85 -7.39 -5.67
N GLN A 77 1.24 -6.58 -4.81
CA GLN A 77 0.07 -6.95 -4.02
C GLN A 77 0.24 -8.29 -3.26
N GLY A 78 1.42 -8.50 -2.69
CA GLY A 78 1.74 -9.70 -1.91
C GLY A 78 2.10 -10.95 -2.72
N LYS A 79 2.11 -10.88 -4.06
CA LYS A 79 2.53 -11.98 -4.95
C LYS A 79 3.86 -11.67 -5.61
N ILE A 80 4.67 -12.70 -5.88
CA ILE A 80 5.95 -12.55 -6.58
C ILE A 80 5.67 -12.34 -8.08
N ILE A 81 6.34 -11.36 -8.68
CA ILE A 81 6.37 -11.19 -10.14
C ILE A 81 7.51 -12.04 -10.68
N LYS A 82 7.18 -13.05 -11.48
CA LYS A 82 8.16 -13.99 -12.02
C LYS A 82 9.08 -13.29 -13.04
N GLU A 83 10.32 -13.75 -13.10
CA GLU A 83 11.34 -13.31 -14.07
C GLU A 83 11.79 -11.84 -13.97
N ILE A 84 11.35 -11.11 -12.95
CA ILE A 84 11.83 -9.75 -12.66
C ILE A 84 13.09 -9.80 -11.80
N ASP A 85 14.14 -9.11 -12.24
CA ASP A 85 15.38 -8.98 -11.50
C ASP A 85 15.24 -7.96 -10.37
N SER A 86 15.18 -8.44 -9.12
CA SER A 86 14.95 -7.57 -7.95
C SER A 86 16.09 -6.58 -7.70
N LYS A 87 17.33 -6.93 -8.09
CA LYS A 87 18.52 -6.09 -7.88
C LYS A 87 18.48 -4.82 -8.72
N THR A 88 17.97 -4.92 -9.94
CA THR A 88 17.87 -3.80 -10.89
C THR A 88 16.48 -3.22 -11.02
N PHE A 89 15.52 -3.73 -10.25
CA PHE A 89 14.14 -3.26 -10.23
C PHE A 89 14.03 -1.78 -9.86
N GLU A 90 13.33 -1.02 -10.70
CA GLU A 90 13.03 0.39 -10.50
C GLU A 90 11.60 0.69 -10.94
N VAL A 91 10.89 1.48 -10.12
CA VAL A 91 9.57 2.01 -10.44
C VAL A 91 9.69 3.36 -11.13
N VAL A 92 9.01 3.53 -12.27
CA VAL A 92 9.02 4.77 -13.03
C VAL A 92 7.80 5.60 -12.65
N LYS A 93 8.06 6.68 -11.92
CA LYS A 93 7.04 7.63 -11.45
C LYS A 93 6.53 8.49 -12.60
N CYS A 94 5.21 8.48 -12.84
CA CYS A 94 4.58 9.43 -13.74
C CYS A 94 3.96 10.58 -12.94
N ASN A 95 4.44 11.80 -13.18
CA ASN A 95 3.81 13.00 -12.64
C ASN A 95 2.70 13.44 -13.61
N ILE A 96 1.44 13.19 -13.25
CA ILE A 96 0.32 13.70 -14.03
C ILE A 96 -0.10 15.04 -13.41
N PRO A 97 0.09 16.18 -14.09
CA PRO A 97 -0.47 17.44 -13.63
C PRO A 97 -2.00 17.35 -13.73
N THR A 98 -2.68 17.30 -12.59
CA THR A 98 -4.15 17.32 -12.53
C THR A 98 -4.62 18.75 -12.82
N LYS A 99 -4.74 19.10 -14.11
CA LYS A 99 -5.39 20.37 -14.49
C LYS A 99 -6.83 20.34 -13.98
N GLY A 100 -7.10 21.13 -12.93
CA GLY A 100 -8.44 21.31 -12.37
C GLY A 100 -8.71 20.65 -11.02
N ASP A 101 -7.73 20.03 -10.35
CA ASP A 101 -7.92 19.62 -8.95
C ASP A 101 -7.73 20.84 -8.02
N PRO A 102 -8.77 21.32 -7.31
CA PRO A 102 -8.66 22.45 -6.39
C PRO A 102 -7.67 22.21 -5.22
N ARG A 103 -7.26 20.97 -4.99
CA ARG A 103 -6.26 20.60 -3.97
C ARG A 103 -4.81 20.79 -4.43
N GLY A 104 -4.56 20.96 -5.73
CA GLY A 104 -3.20 21.10 -6.27
C GLY A 104 -2.34 19.83 -6.19
N ASP A 105 -2.95 18.68 -5.92
CA ASP A 105 -2.24 17.42 -5.74
C ASP A 105 -1.75 16.86 -7.09
N CYS A 106 -0.43 16.80 -7.28
CA CYS A 106 0.15 15.95 -8.32
C CYS A 106 -0.10 14.49 -7.93
N VAL A 107 -1.02 13.81 -8.61
CA VAL A 107 -1.21 12.39 -8.33
C VAL A 107 -0.12 11.61 -9.03
N ASN A 108 0.75 11.04 -8.20
CA ASN A 108 1.83 10.21 -8.65
C ASN A 108 1.33 8.78 -8.74
N TYR A 109 1.07 8.29 -9.95
CA TYR A 109 0.76 6.88 -10.16
C TYR A 109 1.97 6.20 -10.79
N ILE A 110 2.39 5.07 -10.21
CA ILE A 110 3.31 4.18 -10.91
C ILE A 110 2.48 3.47 -11.97
N LYS A 111 2.90 3.61 -13.23
CA LYS A 111 2.33 2.87 -14.36
C LYS A 111 3.35 1.94 -14.99
N ILE A 112 4.62 2.30 -14.88
CA ILE A 112 5.73 1.67 -15.54
C ILE A 112 6.74 1.27 -14.47
N PHE A 113 7.35 0.11 -14.65
CA PHE A 113 8.51 -0.33 -13.90
C PHE A 113 9.49 -0.98 -14.86
N LYS A 114 10.72 -1.19 -14.42
CA LYS A 114 11.76 -1.79 -15.26
C LYS A 114 12.72 -2.59 -14.41
N ASP A 115 13.44 -3.46 -15.07
CA ASP A 115 14.62 -4.15 -14.55
C ASP A 115 15.69 -4.17 -15.65
N LYS A 116 16.76 -4.96 -15.48
CA LYS A 116 17.79 -5.14 -16.51
C LYS A 116 17.29 -5.79 -17.81
N ASN A 117 16.16 -6.49 -17.76
CA ASN A 117 15.61 -7.27 -18.87
C ASN A 117 14.65 -6.43 -19.72
N GLY A 118 13.99 -5.42 -19.15
CA GLY A 118 13.10 -4.58 -19.91
C GLY A 118 12.33 -3.53 -19.11
N VAL A 119 11.41 -2.89 -19.82
CA VAL A 119 10.45 -1.92 -19.28
C VAL A 119 9.05 -2.51 -19.44
N TYR A 120 8.28 -2.46 -18.37
CA TYR A 120 6.99 -3.11 -18.23
C TYR A 120 5.94 -2.13 -17.71
N GLN A 121 4.69 -2.45 -17.96
CA GLN A 121 3.54 -1.74 -17.42
C GLN A 121 2.84 -2.58 -16.37
N ILE A 122 2.17 -1.96 -15.41
CA ILE A 122 1.30 -2.67 -14.46
C ILE A 122 0.20 -3.44 -15.20
N GLU A 123 -0.26 -2.92 -16.34
CA GLU A 123 -1.20 -3.59 -17.22
C GLU A 123 -0.69 -4.93 -17.76
N ASP A 124 0.64 -5.13 -17.87
CA ASP A 124 1.23 -6.40 -18.29
C ASP A 124 1.02 -7.49 -17.23
N ILE A 125 1.04 -7.12 -15.95
CA ILE A 125 0.66 -8.01 -14.84
C ILE A 125 -0.84 -8.35 -14.93
N ARG A 126 -1.70 -7.34 -15.12
CA ARG A 126 -3.17 -7.53 -15.16
C ARG A 126 -3.63 -8.37 -16.34
N LYS A 127 -2.92 -8.29 -17.46
CA LYS A 127 -3.19 -9.09 -18.67
C LYS A 127 -2.56 -10.49 -18.60
N GLY A 128 -1.82 -10.81 -17.54
CA GLY A 128 -1.12 -12.08 -17.38
C GLY A 128 0.08 -12.25 -18.30
N VAL A 129 0.61 -11.16 -18.87
CA VAL A 129 1.87 -11.18 -19.63
C VAL A 129 3.04 -11.45 -18.68
N LEU A 130 2.99 -10.84 -17.50
CA LEU A 130 3.87 -11.19 -16.38
C LEU A 130 3.13 -12.10 -15.41
N GLU A 131 3.73 -13.25 -15.12
CA GLU A 131 3.15 -14.26 -14.24
C GLU A 131 3.32 -13.85 -12.77
N LEU A 132 2.25 -13.98 -11.98
CA LEU A 132 2.28 -13.82 -10.53
C LEU A 132 2.22 -15.19 -9.86
N ILE A 133 3.12 -15.42 -8.91
CA ILE A 133 3.18 -16.66 -8.13
C ILE A 133 3.07 -16.34 -6.63
N ASP A 134 2.60 -17.32 -5.86
CA ASP A 134 2.43 -17.24 -4.41
C ASP A 134 3.73 -17.55 -3.64
#